data_AF-A0A971ZTA9-F1
#
_entry.id   AF-A0A971ZTA9-F1
#
_cell.length_a   1.000
_cell.length_b   1.000
_cell.length_c   1.000
_cell.angle_alpha   90.00
_cell.angle_beta   90.00
_cell.angle_gamma   90.00
#
_symmetry.space_group_name_H-M   'P 1'
#
loop_
_entity.id
_entity.type
_entity.pdbx_description
1 polymer ?
#
loop_
_entity_poly.entity_id
_entity_poly.type
_entity_poly.pdbx_seq_one_letter_code
_entity_poly.pdbx_strand_id
1 'polypeptide(L)'
;MCRMWRFLVACFCAVGLVSTASADLSADLDVWLRLDGNVLDSSGKNNHGVLVVGDAGTSEYISGKVNQGLDLGLSAGEDDAGVVEATKTGGAYVQINYKLAPQGTIALWYQKAPSFFYNYETVWDNSGTSSAPADNWECWIDAAARILCRV
;
A
#
# COMPACT_ATOMS: atom_id res chain seq x y z
N MET A 1 19.72 30.50 -53.79
CA MET A 1 18.47 31.07 -53.23
C MET A 1 18.50 30.88 -51.72
N CYS A 2 18.91 31.92 -50.98
CA CYS A 2 18.93 31.94 -49.52
C CYS A 2 17.75 32.77 -49.06
N ARG A 3 16.78 32.17 -48.36
CA ARG A 3 15.68 32.91 -47.73
C ARG A 3 16.05 33.18 -46.28
N MET A 4 16.33 34.44 -45.99
CA MET A 4 16.23 35.04 -44.67
C MET A 4 14.75 35.32 -44.39
N TRP A 5 14.27 35.13 -43.17
CA TRP A 5 13.26 35.99 -42.50
C TRP A 5 13.56 36.01 -41.00
N ARG A 6 13.75 37.22 -40.47
CA ARG A 6 13.75 37.58 -39.05
C ARG A 6 12.35 38.13 -38.73
N PHE A 7 11.80 37.90 -37.54
CA PHE A 7 11.24 38.96 -36.69
C PHE A 7 10.96 38.41 -35.27
N LEU A 8 11.25 39.28 -34.32
CA LEU A 8 11.30 39.17 -32.86
C LEU A 8 10.03 39.82 -32.27
N VAL A 9 9.44 39.31 -31.18
CA VAL A 9 8.86 40.11 -30.06
C VAL A 9 8.79 39.24 -28.80
N ALA A 10 9.32 39.77 -27.70
CA ALA A 10 9.27 39.24 -26.33
C ALA A 10 8.14 39.89 -25.51
N CYS A 11 8.01 39.49 -24.23
CA CYS A 11 7.15 39.99 -23.13
C CYS A 11 5.85 39.17 -22.94
N PHE A 12 5.51 38.63 -21.76
CA PHE A 12 5.56 39.21 -20.43
C PHE A 12 5.84 38.18 -19.31
N CYS A 13 6.40 38.70 -18.21
CA CYS A 13 6.53 38.17 -16.86
C CYS A 13 5.61 37.01 -16.45
N ALA A 14 6.21 35.94 -15.95
CA ALA A 14 5.76 35.35 -14.69
C ALA A 14 6.85 35.60 -13.65
N VAL A 15 6.81 36.79 -13.03
CA VAL A 15 7.37 36.96 -11.68
C VAL A 15 6.41 36.23 -10.77
N GLY A 16 6.72 34.96 -10.57
CA GLY A 16 6.16 34.12 -9.54
C GLY A 16 7.27 33.17 -9.20
N LEU A 17 8.10 33.55 -8.23
CA LEU A 17 8.77 32.56 -7.41
C LEU A 17 7.63 31.79 -6.72
N VAL A 18 7.03 30.83 -7.41
CA VAL A 18 6.34 29.77 -6.73
C VAL A 18 7.49 29.03 -6.08
N SER A 19 7.76 29.35 -4.82
CA SER A 19 8.38 28.38 -3.96
C SER A 19 7.47 27.17 -4.06
N THR A 20 7.81 26.23 -4.93
CA THR A 20 7.44 24.85 -4.69
C THR A 20 8.20 24.52 -3.43
N ALA A 21 7.66 24.92 -2.28
CA ALA A 21 7.79 24.08 -1.12
C ALA A 21 7.26 22.75 -1.64
N SER A 22 8.18 21.86 -2.02
CA SER A 22 7.92 20.44 -1.87
C SER A 22 7.70 20.32 -0.37
N ALA A 23 6.46 20.57 0.08
CA ALA A 23 6.05 20.17 1.40
C ALA A 23 6.40 18.70 1.42
N ASP A 24 7.32 18.36 2.31
CA ASP A 24 7.72 16.97 2.47
C ASP A 24 6.45 16.25 2.92
N LEU A 25 5.81 15.56 1.99
CA LEU A 25 4.57 14.84 2.21
C LEU A 25 4.75 13.83 3.36
N SER A 26 5.99 13.44 3.68
CA SER A 26 6.29 12.56 4.80
C SER A 26 5.98 13.19 6.17
N ALA A 27 5.98 14.51 6.31
CA ALA A 27 5.68 15.19 7.58
C ALA A 27 4.21 15.04 8.01
N ASP A 28 3.30 14.84 7.05
CA ASP A 28 1.87 14.71 7.30
C ASP A 28 1.41 13.24 7.39
N LEU A 29 2.25 12.27 7.01
CA LEU A 29 1.89 10.86 7.09
C LEU A 29 1.70 10.44 8.56
N ASP A 30 0.62 9.72 8.86
CA ASP A 30 0.43 9.12 10.19
C ASP A 30 1.21 7.81 10.35
N VAL A 31 1.42 7.10 9.24
CA VAL A 31 2.15 5.84 9.16
C VAL A 31 2.85 5.79 7.81
N TRP A 32 4.12 5.42 7.80
CA TRP A 32 4.88 5.18 6.58
C TRP A 32 5.76 3.94 6.71
N LEU A 33 5.29 2.82 6.17
CA LEU A 33 6.07 1.59 6.08
C LEU A 33 6.84 1.58 4.76
N ARG A 34 8.16 1.68 4.82
CA ARG A 34 9.04 1.60 3.64
C ARG A 34 9.24 0.17 3.14
N LEU A 35 9.03 -0.81 4.02
CA LEU A 35 9.20 -2.24 3.73
C LEU A 35 10.61 -2.60 3.23
N ASP A 36 11.63 -1.87 3.69
CA ASP A 36 13.03 -2.03 3.33
C ASP A 36 13.75 -2.81 4.44
N GLY A 37 13.54 -4.12 4.45
CA GLY A 37 14.08 -5.06 5.43
C GLY A 37 13.43 -5.03 6.82
N ASN A 38 12.42 -4.19 7.05
CA ASN A 38 11.65 -4.14 8.29
C ASN A 38 10.25 -3.51 8.08
N VAL A 39 9.40 -3.57 9.13
CA VAL A 39 8.07 -2.94 9.19
C VAL A 39 8.04 -1.72 10.13
N LEU A 40 9.16 -1.02 10.30
CA LEU A 40 9.20 0.16 11.15
C LEU A 40 8.60 1.38 10.43
N ASP A 41 7.75 2.08 11.16
CA ASP A 41 7.20 3.36 10.73
C ASP A 41 8.29 4.44 10.59
N SER A 42 8.35 5.04 9.40
CA SER A 42 9.27 6.11 9.01
C SER A 42 8.62 7.50 9.02
N SER A 43 7.36 7.64 9.44
CA SER A 43 6.65 8.92 9.50
C SER A 43 7.15 9.85 10.63
N GLY A 44 7.91 9.30 11.59
CA GLY A 44 8.32 10.00 12.80
C GLY A 44 7.30 9.96 13.95
N LYS A 45 6.15 9.30 13.76
CA LYS A 45 5.11 9.15 14.80
C LYS A 45 5.22 7.86 15.62
N ASN A 46 6.21 7.01 15.32
CA ASN A 46 6.50 5.76 16.03
C ASN A 46 5.34 4.75 16.04
N ASN A 47 4.50 4.76 15.00
CA ASN A 47 3.45 3.76 14.81
C ASN A 47 4.03 2.49 14.17
N HIS A 48 5.08 1.93 14.76
CA HIS A 48 5.81 0.81 14.17
C HIS A 48 4.89 -0.39 13.95
N GLY A 49 5.09 -1.05 12.80
CA GLY A 49 4.44 -2.31 12.51
C GLY A 49 5.04 -3.46 13.34
N VAL A 50 4.23 -4.48 13.54
CA VAL A 50 4.65 -5.80 14.04
C VAL A 50 4.29 -6.81 12.97
N LEU A 51 5.31 -7.47 12.43
CA LEU A 51 5.12 -8.59 11.53
C LEU A 51 4.70 -9.81 12.35
N VAL A 52 3.48 -10.26 12.14
CA VAL A 52 2.96 -11.50 12.71
C VAL A 52 3.03 -12.56 11.62
N VAL A 53 3.67 -13.68 11.91
CA VAL A 53 3.73 -14.84 11.02
C VAL A 53 2.94 -15.95 11.72
N GLY A 54 1.77 -16.30 11.16
CA GLY A 54 0.95 -17.40 11.68
C GLY A 54 1.60 -18.77 11.50
N ASP A 55 0.98 -19.82 12.04
CA ASP A 55 1.55 -21.18 12.09
C ASP A 55 1.93 -21.79 10.72
N ALA A 56 1.28 -21.32 9.66
CA ALA A 56 1.56 -21.74 8.27
C ALA A 56 2.01 -20.58 7.38
N GLY A 57 2.26 -19.41 7.97
CA GLY A 57 2.62 -18.20 7.25
C GLY A 57 4.11 -18.13 6.93
N THR A 58 4.47 -17.31 5.96
CA THR A 58 5.86 -16.97 5.67
C THR A 58 5.98 -15.46 5.48
N SER A 59 7.21 -14.96 5.37
CA SER A 59 7.43 -13.55 5.05
C SER A 59 8.83 -13.35 4.49
N GLU A 60 8.93 -12.60 3.39
CA GLU A 60 10.21 -12.27 2.77
C GLU A 60 10.21 -10.83 2.24
N TYR A 61 11.34 -10.13 2.39
CA TYR A 61 11.55 -8.84 1.74
C TYR A 61 12.15 -9.05 0.34
N ILE A 62 11.35 -8.82 -0.68
CA ILE A 62 11.72 -9.01 -2.09
C ILE A 62 11.86 -7.67 -2.81
N SER A 63 12.39 -7.65 -4.03
CA SER A 63 12.47 -6.42 -4.83
C SER A 63 11.07 -5.82 -5.05
N GLY A 64 10.88 -4.57 -4.64
CA GLY A 64 9.64 -3.83 -4.79
C GLY A 64 9.68 -2.82 -5.93
N LYS A 65 8.59 -2.06 -6.10
CA LYS A 65 8.55 -0.93 -7.05
C LYS A 65 9.54 0.17 -6.69
N VAL A 66 9.75 0.37 -5.40
CA VAL A 66 10.75 1.25 -4.78
C VAL A 66 11.45 0.39 -3.74
N ASN A 67 12.77 0.24 -3.82
CA ASN A 67 13.57 -0.62 -2.94
C ASN A 67 13.00 -2.04 -2.81
N GLN A 68 12.57 -2.43 -1.61
CA GLN A 68 11.96 -3.73 -1.32
C GLN A 68 10.46 -3.60 -1.05
N GLY A 69 9.74 -4.72 -1.23
CA GLY A 69 8.38 -4.93 -0.76
C GLY A 69 8.34 -6.15 0.17
N LEU A 70 7.28 -6.24 0.96
CA LEU A 70 7.05 -7.39 1.84
C LEU A 70 6.11 -8.38 1.13
N ASP A 71 6.64 -9.55 0.83
CA ASP A 71 5.87 -10.73 0.44
C ASP A 71 5.46 -11.46 1.72
N LEU A 72 4.16 -11.61 1.96
CA LEU A 72 3.61 -12.36 3.12
C LEU A 72 3.46 -13.86 2.81
N GLY A 73 3.97 -14.27 1.65
CA GLY A 73 3.81 -15.61 1.11
C GLY A 73 2.36 -15.95 0.84
N LEU A 74 2.17 -16.91 -0.05
CA LEU A 74 0.90 -17.60 -0.17
C LEU A 74 1.13 -19.03 0.30
N SER A 75 0.51 -19.41 1.40
CA SER A 75 0.43 -20.81 1.79
C SER A 75 -0.48 -21.52 0.80
N ALA A 76 0.04 -22.60 0.22
CA ALA A 76 -0.74 -23.66 -0.40
C ALA A 76 -1.93 -24.04 0.51
N GLY A 77 -3.14 -23.68 0.11
CA GLY A 77 -4.36 -24.18 0.72
C GLY A 77 -4.98 -25.19 -0.24
N GLU A 78 -5.38 -26.35 0.26
CA GLU A 78 -6.28 -27.19 -0.51
C GLU A 78 -7.65 -26.49 -0.57
N ASP A 79 -8.16 -26.24 -1.77
CA ASP A 79 -9.61 -26.02 -1.91
C ASP A 79 -10.35 -27.36 -1.75
N ASP A 80 -11.67 -27.32 -1.63
CA ASP A 80 -12.52 -28.53 -1.51
C ASP A 80 -12.40 -29.47 -2.74
N ALA A 81 -11.68 -29.06 -3.79
CA ALA A 81 -11.40 -29.84 -4.99
C ALA A 81 -9.99 -30.47 -5.01
N GLY A 82 -9.20 -30.32 -3.94
CA GLY A 82 -7.84 -30.86 -3.84
C GLY A 82 -6.85 -30.16 -4.78
N VAL A 83 -7.21 -28.99 -5.31
CA VAL A 83 -6.27 -28.12 -6.01
C VAL A 83 -5.58 -27.27 -4.95
N VAL A 84 -4.25 -27.35 -4.94
CA VAL A 84 -3.42 -26.54 -4.06
C VAL A 84 -3.40 -25.10 -4.59
N GLU A 85 -4.50 -24.38 -4.38
CA GLU A 85 -4.59 -22.96 -4.66
C GLU A 85 -3.96 -22.21 -3.49
N ALA A 86 -2.97 -21.37 -3.78
CA ALA A 86 -2.30 -20.59 -2.75
C ALA A 86 -3.25 -19.48 -2.27
N THR A 87 -4.11 -19.80 -1.30
CA THR A 87 -5.33 -19.02 -1.01
C THR A 87 -5.22 -18.11 0.20
N LYS A 88 -4.17 -18.24 1.01
CA LYS A 88 -4.03 -17.47 2.28
C LYS A 88 -2.56 -17.18 2.55
N THR A 89 -2.28 -16.14 3.35
CA THR A 89 -0.94 -15.85 3.86
C THR A 89 -0.52 -16.76 5.02
N GLY A 90 -1.25 -17.86 5.28
CA GLY A 90 -1.03 -18.72 6.44
C GLY A 90 -1.17 -18.02 7.79
N GLY A 91 -1.90 -16.88 7.83
CA GLY A 91 -2.02 -16.04 9.02
C GLY A 91 -0.88 -15.02 9.17
N ALA A 92 -0.06 -14.79 8.14
CA ALA A 92 0.91 -13.72 8.14
C ALA A 92 0.25 -12.36 7.81
N TYR A 93 0.55 -11.34 8.60
CA TYR A 93 0.08 -9.97 8.40
C TYR A 93 0.99 -8.97 9.12
N VAL A 94 0.87 -7.69 8.75
CA VAL A 94 1.51 -6.59 9.49
C VAL A 94 0.45 -5.92 10.34
N GLN A 95 0.60 -6.01 11.66
CA GLN A 95 -0.20 -5.23 12.60
C GLN A 95 0.42 -3.86 12.79
N ILE A 96 -0.40 -2.80 12.80
CA ILE A 96 0.07 -1.44 13.08
C ILE A 96 -0.71 -0.92 14.27
N ASN A 97 -0.01 -0.35 15.25
CA ASN A 97 -0.66 0.27 16.41
C ASN A 97 -1.19 1.68 16.08
N TYR A 98 -2.09 1.75 15.10
CA TYR A 98 -2.71 2.98 14.66
C TYR A 98 -4.21 2.76 14.45
N LYS A 99 -5.02 3.61 15.07
CA LYS A 99 -6.47 3.64 14.84
C LYS A 99 -6.75 4.57 13.67
N LEU A 100 -7.33 4.03 12.59
CA LEU A 100 -7.74 4.83 11.44
C LEU A 100 -8.69 5.96 11.88
N ALA A 101 -8.41 7.18 11.40
CA ALA A 101 -9.28 8.33 11.60
C ALA A 101 -10.56 8.22 10.74
N PRO A 102 -11.62 8.98 11.05
CA PRO A 102 -12.86 8.98 10.26
C PRO A 102 -12.69 9.37 8.79
N GLN A 103 -11.58 10.03 8.45
CA GLN A 103 -11.23 10.44 7.09
C GLN A 103 -9.71 10.44 6.93
N GLY A 104 -9.23 10.12 5.73
CA GLY A 104 -7.81 10.06 5.44
C GLY A 104 -7.52 9.47 4.06
N THR A 105 -6.26 9.11 3.82
CA THR A 105 -5.82 8.46 2.58
C THR A 105 -4.82 7.37 2.91
N ILE A 106 -5.01 6.20 2.31
CA ILE A 106 -4.05 5.10 2.30
C ILE A 106 -3.53 4.97 0.87
N ALA A 107 -2.21 4.96 0.71
CA ALA A 107 -1.55 4.78 -0.57
C ALA A 107 -0.48 3.69 -0.44
N LEU A 108 -0.44 2.77 -1.41
CA LEU A 108 0.50 1.65 -1.42
C LEU A 108 0.84 1.22 -2.85
N TRP A 109 1.98 0.57 -3.00
CA TRP A 109 2.25 -0.28 -4.15
C TRP A 109 1.77 -1.69 -3.83
N TYR A 110 1.01 -2.28 -4.74
CA TYR A 110 0.55 -3.66 -4.65
C TYR A 110 1.06 -4.43 -5.87
N GLN A 111 1.60 -5.63 -5.64
CA GLN A 111 2.02 -6.55 -6.68
C GLN A 111 1.21 -7.83 -6.56
N LYS A 112 0.44 -8.12 -7.61
CA LYS A 112 -0.29 -9.38 -7.74
C LYS A 112 0.68 -10.55 -7.91
N ALA A 113 0.37 -11.70 -7.32
CA ALA A 113 1.08 -12.94 -7.58
C ALA A 113 0.99 -13.34 -9.07
N PRO A 114 2.08 -13.82 -9.70
CA PRO A 114 2.10 -14.08 -11.15
C PRO A 114 1.07 -15.12 -11.62
N SER A 115 0.85 -16.17 -10.82
CA SER A 115 0.04 -17.34 -11.18
C SER A 115 -1.38 -17.30 -10.62
N PHE A 116 -1.67 -16.40 -9.68
CA PHE A 116 -2.92 -16.41 -8.95
C PHE A 116 -3.34 -15.00 -8.53
N PHE A 117 -4.64 -14.80 -8.33
CA PHE A 117 -5.17 -13.59 -7.75
C PHE A 117 -6.30 -13.95 -6.83
N TYR A 118 -6.07 -13.78 -5.54
CA TYR A 118 -7.08 -14.15 -4.57
C TYR A 118 -8.26 -13.20 -4.70
N ASN A 119 -9.47 -13.74 -4.63
CA ASN A 119 -10.62 -12.91 -4.34
C ASN A 119 -10.58 -12.64 -2.84
N TYR A 120 -10.54 -11.37 -2.40
CA TYR A 120 -10.33 -10.94 -1.00
C TYR A 120 -8.86 -10.72 -0.59
N GLU A 121 -8.06 -10.07 -1.44
CA GLU A 121 -6.71 -9.60 -1.07
C GLU A 121 -6.84 -8.41 -0.10
N THR A 122 -6.65 -8.66 1.20
CA THR A 122 -6.82 -7.63 2.23
C THR A 122 -5.78 -6.52 2.10
N VAL A 123 -6.24 -5.26 2.04
CA VAL A 123 -5.40 -4.06 2.10
C VAL A 123 -5.25 -3.60 3.54
N TRP A 124 -6.35 -3.57 4.29
CA TRP A 124 -6.39 -3.31 5.73
C TRP A 124 -7.67 -3.89 6.32
N ASP A 125 -7.59 -4.32 7.57
CA ASP A 125 -8.69 -4.98 8.28
C ASP A 125 -8.54 -4.80 9.79
N ASN A 126 -9.62 -4.43 10.46
CA ASN A 126 -9.74 -4.52 11.92
C ASN A 126 -11.02 -5.29 12.34
N SER A 127 -11.62 -6.02 11.42
CA SER A 127 -12.78 -6.86 11.68
C SER A 127 -12.50 -7.88 12.78
N GLY A 128 -13.49 -8.10 13.65
CA GLY A 128 -13.38 -9.01 14.79
C GLY A 128 -12.61 -8.44 15.99
N THR A 129 -12.05 -7.23 15.90
CA THR A 129 -11.44 -6.56 17.06
C THR A 129 -12.46 -5.92 18.00
N SER A 130 -13.70 -5.71 17.52
CA SER A 130 -14.82 -5.20 18.32
C SER A 130 -16.07 -6.05 18.10
N SER A 131 -16.83 -6.25 19.18
CA SER A 131 -18.19 -6.81 19.10
C SER A 131 -19.20 -5.81 18.55
N ALA A 132 -18.84 -4.52 18.43
CA ALA A 132 -19.66 -3.51 17.77
C ALA A 132 -19.43 -3.58 16.25
N PRO A 133 -20.44 -3.94 15.43
CA PRO A 133 -20.26 -4.11 13.99
C PRO A 133 -19.74 -2.85 13.28
N ALA A 134 -20.08 -1.66 13.80
CA ALA A 134 -19.68 -0.36 13.26
C ALA A 134 -18.20 0.00 13.50
N ASP A 135 -17.48 -0.78 14.30
CA ASP A 135 -16.04 -0.62 14.52
C ASP A 135 -15.22 -1.62 13.70
N ASN A 136 -15.87 -2.47 12.89
CA ASN A 136 -15.24 -3.49 12.07
C ASN A 136 -15.19 -3.02 10.61
N TRP A 137 -14.07 -2.42 10.25
CA TRP A 137 -13.79 -1.87 8.95
C TRP A 137 -12.81 -2.76 8.20
N GLU A 138 -13.03 -2.91 6.91
CA GLU A 138 -12.17 -3.72 6.04
C GLU A 138 -12.10 -3.09 4.64
N CYS A 139 -10.97 -3.28 3.98
CA CYS A 139 -10.85 -3.03 2.56
C CYS A 139 -9.99 -4.08 1.88
N TRP A 140 -10.43 -4.53 0.72
CA TRP A 140 -9.82 -5.61 -0.02
C TRP A 140 -9.87 -5.37 -1.53
N ILE A 141 -9.06 -6.12 -2.26
CA ILE A 141 -9.12 -6.19 -3.72
C ILE A 141 -9.88 -7.45 -4.12
N ASP A 142 -10.92 -7.29 -4.95
CA ASP A 142 -11.73 -8.40 -5.44
C ASP A 142 -11.09 -9.08 -6.66
N ALA A 143 -11.64 -10.22 -7.09
CA ALA A 143 -11.15 -10.97 -8.25
C ALA A 143 -11.14 -10.18 -9.58
N ALA A 144 -11.87 -9.07 -9.66
CA ALA A 144 -11.91 -8.17 -10.81
C ALA A 144 -10.90 -7.01 -10.69
N ALA A 145 -9.99 -7.06 -9.72
CA ALA A 145 -8.99 -6.05 -9.40
C ALA A 145 -9.59 -4.69 -9.01
N ARG A 146 -10.76 -4.70 -8.37
CA ARG A 146 -11.42 -3.51 -7.83
C ARG A 146 -11.20 -3.43 -6.34
N ILE A 147 -11.00 -2.21 -5.85
CA ILE A 147 -10.95 -1.93 -4.41
C ILE A 147 -12.38 -1.84 -3.88
N LEU A 148 -12.69 -2.64 -2.86
CA LEU A 148 -13.95 -2.63 -2.14
C LEU A 148 -13.65 -2.38 -0.66
N CYS A 149 -14.39 -1.48 -0.02
CA CYS A 149 -14.26 -1.26 1.42
C CYS A 149 -15.64 -1.33 2.10
N ARG A 150 -15.65 -1.79 3.35
CA ARG A 150 -16.80 -1.77 4.27
C ARG A 150 -16.41 -0.99 5.52
N VAL A 151 -17.30 -0.09 5.94
CA VAL A 151 -17.19 0.77 7.14
C VAL A 151 -18.50 0.68 7.92
#